data_AF-A0A7L3M4E1-F1
#
_entry.id   AF-A0A7L3M4E1-F1
#
_cell.length_a   1.000
_cell.length_b   1.000
_cell.length_c   1.000
_cell.angle_alpha   90.00
_cell.angle_beta   90.00
_cell.angle_gamma   90.00
#
_symmetry.space_group_name_H-M   'P 1'
#
loop_
_entity.id
_entity.type
_entity.pdbx_description
1 polymer ?
#
loop_
_entity_poly.entity_id
_entity_poly.type
_entity_poly.pdbx_seq_one_letter_code
_entity_poly.pdbx_strand_id
1 'polypeptide(L)'
;LSPQFRQNLQDVLPSLPSQDDYYLLKWLRARSFDLPKSEAMIRKVRGHPKALSLTMCVVPLTHTVLPQVIRKYMSGGMCGYDREGSPIWYEIIGPLDPRGLLFSASKQDLLKNKFRDCELLRHECEKQTQKLGKKIEMVMMVYDCEGLGLKHLWKPAVETYGELLSMFEENYPESLKRLFIIK
;
A
#
# COMPACT_ATOMS: atom_id res chain seq x y z
N LEU A 1 13.42 -14.36 -15.37
CA LEU A 1 13.10 -12.94 -15.60
C LEU A 1 13.59 -12.48 -16.96
N SER A 2 13.01 -11.48 -17.63
CA SER A 2 13.62 -10.89 -18.84
C SER A 2 14.92 -10.16 -18.43
N PRO A 3 16.12 -10.60 -18.87
CA PRO A 3 17.38 -9.94 -18.55
C PRO A 3 17.37 -8.46 -18.98
N GLN A 4 16.63 -8.16 -20.05
CA GLN A 4 16.44 -6.81 -20.57
C GLN A 4 15.81 -5.86 -19.54
N PHE A 5 14.81 -6.30 -18.77
CA PHE A 5 14.15 -5.42 -17.80
C PHE A 5 15.10 -5.02 -16.66
N ARG A 6 15.91 -5.97 -16.16
CA ARG A 6 16.96 -5.68 -15.17
C ARG A 6 18.01 -4.73 -15.73
N GLN A 7 18.41 -4.93 -16.99
CA GLN A 7 19.38 -4.07 -17.66
C GLN A 7 18.88 -2.62 -17.80
N ASN A 8 17.63 -2.43 -18.22
CA ASN A 8 17.02 -1.11 -18.34
C ASN A 8 16.96 -0.35 -17.01
N LEU A 9 16.88 -1.08 -15.89
CA LEU A 9 16.72 -0.52 -14.55
C LEU A 9 18.04 -0.42 -13.76
N GLN A 10 19.20 -0.68 -14.36
CA GLN A 10 20.48 -0.75 -13.63
C GLN A 10 20.77 0.51 -12.79
N ASP A 11 20.45 1.69 -13.30
CA ASP A 11 20.62 2.97 -12.61
C ASP A 11 19.71 3.11 -11.39
N VAL A 12 18.61 2.35 -11.35
CA VAL A 12 17.60 2.42 -10.30
C VAL A 12 17.65 1.25 -9.31
N LEU A 13 18.06 0.05 -9.72
CA LEU A 13 18.05 -1.14 -8.86
C LEU A 13 18.58 -0.92 -7.41
N PRO A 14 19.69 -0.20 -7.16
CA PRO A 14 20.26 -0.05 -5.82
C PRO A 14 19.35 0.61 -4.79
N SER A 15 18.37 1.41 -5.21
CA SER A 15 17.48 2.11 -4.28
C SER A 15 16.03 1.59 -4.31
N LEU A 16 15.80 0.42 -4.91
CA LEU A 16 14.52 -0.27 -4.79
C LEU A 16 14.46 -1.04 -3.45
N PRO A 17 13.25 -1.24 -2.87
CA PRO A 17 13.08 -2.02 -1.64
C PRO A 17 13.58 -3.47 -1.75
N SER A 18 13.49 -4.06 -2.94
CA SER A 18 14.04 -5.37 -3.25
C SER A 18 14.50 -5.41 -4.71
N GLN A 19 15.53 -6.21 -4.95
CA GLN A 19 16.05 -6.48 -6.29
C GLN A 19 15.76 -7.92 -6.73
N ASP A 20 14.97 -8.68 -5.96
CA ASP A 20 14.63 -10.06 -6.29
C ASP A 20 13.69 -10.16 -7.53
N ASP A 21 13.63 -11.35 -8.12
CA ASP A 21 12.81 -11.59 -9.32
C ASP A 21 11.32 -11.34 -9.03
N TYR A 22 10.84 -11.66 -7.83
CA TYR A 22 9.45 -11.50 -7.44
C TYR A 22 9.03 -10.03 -7.47
N TYR A 23 9.84 -9.13 -6.90
CA TYR A 23 9.61 -7.71 -6.88
C TYR A 23 9.54 -7.14 -8.28
N LEU A 24 10.49 -7.47 -9.16
CA LEU A 24 10.50 -6.99 -10.54
C LEU A 24 9.33 -7.55 -11.37
N LEU A 25 8.92 -8.79 -11.13
CA LEU A 25 7.78 -9.40 -11.82
C LEU A 25 6.46 -8.70 -11.50
N LYS A 26 6.29 -8.09 -10.32
CA LYS A 26 5.07 -7.32 -9.99
C LYS A 26 4.83 -6.19 -10.99
N TRP A 27 5.87 -5.42 -11.32
CA TRP A 27 5.79 -4.31 -12.26
C TRP A 27 5.50 -4.79 -13.69
N LEU A 28 6.14 -5.89 -14.09
CA LEU A 28 5.90 -6.52 -15.39
C LEU A 28 4.47 -7.02 -15.51
N ARG A 29 3.97 -7.80 -14.54
CA ARG A 29 2.59 -8.32 -14.56
C ARG A 29 1.55 -7.19 -14.60
N ALA A 30 1.75 -6.14 -13.79
CA ALA A 30 0.85 -4.98 -13.76
C ALA A 30 0.75 -4.23 -15.09
N ARG A 31 1.68 -4.43 -16.01
CA ARG A 31 1.68 -3.84 -17.35
C ARG A 31 1.72 -4.89 -18.45
N SER A 32 1.24 -6.11 -18.17
CA SER A 32 1.16 -7.20 -19.15
C SER A 32 2.48 -7.47 -19.88
N PHE A 33 3.59 -7.37 -19.15
CA PHE A 33 4.96 -7.54 -19.62
C PHE A 33 5.41 -6.53 -20.71
N ASP A 34 4.70 -5.41 -20.86
CA ASP A 34 5.12 -4.26 -21.66
C ASP A 34 6.32 -3.58 -20.99
N LEU A 35 7.53 -3.78 -21.54
CA LEU A 35 8.77 -3.28 -20.94
C LEU A 35 8.78 -1.75 -20.77
N PRO A 36 8.48 -0.93 -21.80
CA PRO A 36 8.44 0.52 -21.64
C PRO A 36 7.46 1.00 -20.56
N LYS A 37 6.24 0.44 -20.50
CA LYS A 37 5.26 0.83 -19.49
C LYS A 37 5.64 0.37 -18.09
N SER A 38 6.21 -0.83 -17.96
CA SER A 38 6.69 -1.36 -16.68
C SER A 38 7.84 -0.51 -16.12
N GLU A 39 8.75 -0.12 -17.00
CA GLU A 39 9.88 0.75 -16.67
C GLU A 39 9.40 2.15 -16.26
N ALA A 40 8.49 2.74 -17.03
CA ALA A 40 7.90 4.04 -16.71
C ALA A 40 7.19 4.00 -15.34
N MET A 41 6.45 2.93 -15.03
CA MET A 41 5.75 2.76 -13.76
C MET A 41 6.72 2.70 -12.57
N ILE A 42 7.73 1.82 -12.61
CA ILE A 42 8.68 1.70 -11.50
C ILE A 42 9.55 2.95 -11.34
N ARG A 43 9.90 3.63 -12.45
CA ARG A 43 10.60 4.92 -12.41
C ARG A 43 9.73 6.03 -11.84
N LYS A 44 8.41 6.05 -12.11
CA LYS A 44 7.48 7.04 -11.54
C LYS A 44 7.44 6.98 -10.01
N VAL A 45 7.45 5.77 -9.45
CA VAL A 45 7.50 5.54 -8.00
C VAL A 45 8.77 6.14 -7.38
N ARG A 46 9.87 6.18 -8.14
CA ARG A 46 11.15 6.76 -7.68
C ARG A 46 11.32 8.25 -7.98
N GLY A 47 10.85 8.70 -9.14
CA GLY A 47 11.11 10.04 -9.69
C GLY A 47 10.30 11.16 -9.05
N HIS A 48 9.44 10.85 -8.09
CA HIS A 48 8.72 11.86 -7.34
C HIS A 48 9.57 12.38 -6.18
N PRO A 49 10.03 13.65 -6.19
CA PRO A 49 10.51 14.33 -4.97
C PRO A 49 9.41 14.47 -3.89
N LYS A 50 8.15 14.16 -4.23
CA LYS A 50 7.00 13.99 -3.31
C LYS A 50 6.76 12.53 -2.87
N ALA A 51 7.63 11.58 -3.24
CA ALA A 51 7.46 10.17 -2.88
C ALA A 51 7.70 9.98 -1.38
N LEU A 52 6.63 10.23 -0.61
CA LEU A 52 6.41 9.73 0.75
C LEU A 52 6.94 8.30 0.92
N SER A 53 6.83 7.46 -0.12
CA SER A 53 7.36 6.09 -0.18
C SER A 53 8.85 6.00 0.18
N LEU A 54 9.72 6.85 -0.39
CA LEU A 54 11.16 6.82 -0.06
C LEU A 54 11.43 7.32 1.36
N THR A 55 10.76 8.39 1.81
CA THR A 55 10.92 8.89 3.19
C THR A 55 10.45 7.84 4.20
N MET A 56 9.37 7.10 3.93
CA MET A 56 8.85 6.05 4.82
C MET A 56 9.67 4.75 4.76
N CYS A 57 10.31 4.45 3.63
CA CYS A 57 11.25 3.32 3.53
C CYS A 57 12.60 3.61 4.22
N VAL A 58 13.04 4.88 4.22
CA VAL A 58 14.33 5.31 4.79
C VAL A 58 14.22 5.69 6.27
N VAL A 59 13.09 6.25 6.70
CA VAL A 59 12.81 6.50 8.12
C VAL A 59 12.17 5.24 8.69
N PRO A 60 12.72 4.63 9.75
CA PRO A 60 12.11 3.45 10.32
C PRO A 60 10.66 3.75 10.72
N LEU A 61 9.76 2.80 10.49
CA LEU A 61 8.31 2.93 10.78
C LEU A 61 8.02 3.34 12.23
N THR A 62 9.00 3.19 13.13
CA THR A 62 9.01 3.60 14.54
C THR A 62 9.23 5.10 14.76
N HIS A 63 9.84 5.83 13.81
CA HIS A 63 10.18 7.25 13.96
C HIS A 63 9.15 8.20 13.32
N THR A 64 8.19 7.69 12.55
CA THR A 64 7.14 8.55 11.96
C THR A 64 6.01 8.77 12.95
N VAL A 65 6.01 9.94 13.59
CA VAL A 65 4.94 10.33 14.51
C VAL A 65 3.74 10.83 13.71
N LEU A 66 2.72 9.98 13.58
CA LEU A 66 1.45 10.38 12.99
C LEU A 66 0.64 11.28 13.95
N PRO A 67 -0.15 12.23 13.43
CA PRO A 67 -1.10 13.01 14.22
C PRO A 67 -1.94 12.11 15.13
N GLN A 68 -2.20 12.58 16.36
CA GLN A 68 -2.97 11.81 17.33
C GLN A 68 -4.36 11.45 16.80
N VAL A 69 -4.98 12.34 16.03
CA VAL A 69 -6.31 12.11 15.43
C VAL A 69 -6.30 10.91 14.49
N ILE A 70 -5.27 10.76 13.66
CA ILE A 70 -5.13 9.62 12.76
C ILE A 70 -4.96 8.34 13.58
N ARG A 71 -4.04 8.34 14.55
CA ARG A 71 -3.76 7.15 15.38
C ARG A 71 -4.95 6.66 16.19
N LYS A 72 -5.85 7.56 16.61
CA LYS A 72 -7.00 7.23 17.46
C LYS A 72 -8.28 6.94 16.68
N TYR A 73 -8.49 7.60 15.54
CA TYR A 73 -9.80 7.63 14.87
C TYR A 73 -9.75 7.13 13.42
N MET A 74 -8.58 6.89 12.85
CA MET A 74 -8.50 6.17 11.59
C MET A 74 -8.74 4.69 11.87
N SER A 75 -9.85 4.17 11.36
CA SER A 75 -10.24 2.78 11.57
C SER A 75 -9.43 1.84 10.68
N GLY A 76 -9.45 0.56 11.06
CA GLY A 76 -8.76 -0.51 10.37
C GLY A 76 -7.42 -0.88 10.98
N GLY A 77 -6.83 -1.95 10.45
CA GLY A 77 -5.58 -2.48 10.95
C GLY A 77 -5.31 -3.90 10.49
N MET A 78 -4.07 -4.35 10.69
CA MET A 78 -3.65 -5.71 10.40
C MET A 78 -4.05 -6.65 11.55
N CYS A 79 -4.70 -7.78 11.23
CA CYS A 79 -5.01 -8.80 12.22
C CYS A 79 -4.99 -10.20 11.60
N GLY A 80 -4.04 -11.03 12.03
CA GLY A 80 -3.95 -12.43 11.60
C GLY A 80 -3.47 -12.64 10.16
N TYR A 81 -3.54 -13.89 9.73
CA TYR A 81 -3.08 -14.37 8.43
C TYR A 81 -4.13 -15.30 7.83
N ASP A 82 -4.20 -15.35 6.50
CA ASP A 82 -5.00 -16.34 5.82
C ASP A 82 -4.36 -17.74 5.89
N ARG A 83 -5.07 -18.74 5.35
CA ARG A 83 -4.61 -20.14 5.35
C ARG A 83 -3.27 -20.37 4.64
N GLU A 84 -2.89 -19.48 3.73
CA GLU A 84 -1.66 -19.58 2.96
C GLU A 84 -0.53 -18.72 3.56
N GLY A 85 -0.82 -17.94 4.61
CA GLY A 85 0.14 -17.11 5.32
C GLY A 85 0.14 -15.64 4.90
N SER A 86 -0.75 -15.21 4.01
CA SER A 86 -0.88 -13.80 3.63
C SER A 86 -1.44 -12.98 4.79
N PRO A 87 -0.83 -11.83 5.15
CA PRO A 87 -1.38 -10.92 6.16
C PRO A 87 -2.79 -10.45 5.79
N ILE A 88 -3.66 -10.30 6.79
CA ILE A 88 -5.02 -9.78 6.61
C ILE A 88 -5.11 -8.36 7.16
N TRP A 89 -5.61 -7.45 6.35
CA TRP A 89 -5.92 -6.07 6.71
C TRP A 89 -7.43 -5.85 6.76
N TYR A 90 -7.92 -5.24 7.84
CA TYR A 90 -9.31 -4.88 8.02
C TYR A 90 -9.49 -3.37 7.79
N GLU A 91 -10.48 -2.99 7.00
CA GLU A 91 -10.97 -1.61 6.88
C GLU A 91 -12.40 -1.59 7.44
N ILE A 92 -12.64 -0.81 8.50
CA ILE A 92 -13.95 -0.75 9.17
C ILE A 92 -14.62 0.57 8.84
N ILE A 93 -15.61 0.55 7.96
CA ILE A 93 -16.12 1.77 7.31
C ILE A 93 -17.18 2.49 8.15
N GLY A 94 -18.16 1.79 8.73
CA GLY A 94 -19.28 2.39 9.46
C GLY A 94 -18.93 3.44 10.52
N PRO A 95 -18.00 3.17 11.45
CA PRO A 95 -17.64 4.12 12.51
C PRO A 95 -16.72 5.25 12.03
N LEU A 96 -16.22 5.19 10.79
CA LEU A 96 -15.34 6.23 10.26
C LEU A 96 -16.09 7.58 10.21
N ASP A 97 -15.39 8.65 10.60
CA ASP A 97 -15.84 10.03 10.41
C ASP A 97 -14.92 10.74 9.40
N PRO A 98 -15.23 10.67 8.09
CA PRO A 98 -14.39 11.28 7.07
C PRO A 98 -14.32 12.80 7.17
N ARG A 99 -15.38 13.45 7.69
CA ARG A 99 -15.40 14.91 7.88
C ARG A 99 -14.48 15.28 9.03
N GLY A 100 -14.64 14.66 10.19
CA GLY A 100 -13.78 14.89 11.35
C GLY A 100 -12.32 14.67 11.03
N LEU A 101 -11.99 13.59 10.31
CA LEU A 101 -10.61 13.33 9.87
C LEU A 101 -10.05 14.40 8.95
N LEU A 102 -10.80 14.79 7.91
CA LEU A 102 -10.34 15.79 6.94
C LEU A 102 -10.29 17.22 7.50
N PHE A 103 -11.05 17.53 8.55
CA PHE A 103 -10.94 18.79 9.27
C PHE A 103 -9.83 18.81 10.32
N SER A 104 -9.37 17.64 10.78
CA SER A 104 -8.43 17.52 11.89
C SER A 104 -7.01 17.10 11.47
N ALA A 105 -6.86 16.59 10.25
CA ALA A 105 -5.58 16.17 9.70
C ALA A 105 -5.43 16.65 8.26
N SER A 106 -4.19 16.88 7.85
CA SER A 106 -3.91 17.18 6.45
C SER A 106 -4.13 15.92 5.60
N LYS A 107 -4.56 16.11 4.34
CA LYS A 107 -4.61 15.03 3.35
C LYS A 107 -3.25 14.32 3.20
N GLN A 108 -2.16 15.09 3.32
CA GLN A 108 -0.81 14.53 3.26
C GLN A 108 -0.54 13.57 4.41
N ASP A 109 -1.02 13.85 5.63
CA ASP A 109 -0.81 12.94 6.77
C ASP A 109 -1.69 11.69 6.67
N LEU A 110 -2.88 11.78 6.09
CA LEU A 110 -3.70 10.62 5.75
C LEU A 110 -3.00 9.72 4.72
N LEU A 111 -2.41 10.32 3.69
CA LEU A 111 -1.56 9.61 2.72
C LEU A 111 -0.36 8.96 3.40
N LYS A 112 0.37 9.69 4.27
CA LYS A 112 1.50 9.12 5.06
C LYS A 112 1.06 7.91 5.87
N ASN A 113 -0.10 7.97 6.52
CA ASN A 113 -0.61 6.84 7.28
C ASN A 113 -0.84 5.62 6.37
N LYS A 114 -1.53 5.78 5.24
CA LYS A 114 -1.81 4.66 4.34
C LYS A 114 -0.55 4.10 3.68
N PHE A 115 0.45 4.93 3.37
CA PHE A 115 1.77 4.45 2.94
C PHE A 115 2.45 3.61 4.04
N ARG A 116 2.43 4.10 5.29
CA ARG A 116 2.97 3.38 6.44
C ARG A 116 2.28 2.01 6.61
N ASP A 117 0.96 1.95 6.45
CA ASP A 117 0.19 0.71 6.54
C ASP A 117 0.61 -0.31 5.47
N CYS A 118 0.85 0.16 4.23
CA CYS A 118 1.39 -0.69 3.16
C CYS A 118 2.81 -1.19 3.43
N GLU A 119 3.70 -0.35 3.95
CA GLU A 119 5.06 -0.77 4.31
C GLU A 119 5.05 -1.78 5.47
N LEU A 120 4.16 -1.61 6.46
CA LEU A 120 3.95 -2.58 7.54
C LEU A 120 3.51 -3.94 6.97
N LEU A 121 2.54 -3.94 6.06
CA LEU A 121 2.06 -5.15 5.40
C LEU A 121 3.14 -5.81 4.54
N ARG A 122 3.94 -5.02 3.81
CA ARG A 122 5.08 -5.53 3.04
C ARG A 122 6.10 -6.20 3.94
N HIS A 123 6.45 -5.57 5.06
CA HIS A 123 7.37 -6.16 6.03
C HIS A 123 6.81 -7.42 6.67
N GLU A 124 5.51 -7.48 6.92
CA GLU A 124 4.88 -8.69 7.45
C GLU A 124 4.87 -9.84 6.43
N CYS A 125 4.69 -9.54 5.15
CA CYS A 125 4.90 -10.50 4.06
C CYS A 125 6.33 -11.07 4.05
N GLU A 126 7.35 -10.24 4.32
CA GLU A 126 8.75 -10.69 4.41
C GLU A 126 8.97 -11.63 5.60
N LYS A 127 8.44 -11.29 6.78
CA LYS A 127 8.49 -12.16 7.96
C LYS A 127 7.81 -13.50 7.70
N GLN A 128 6.62 -13.47 7.10
CA GLN A 128 5.88 -14.68 6.76
C GLN A 128 6.62 -15.50 5.69
N THR A 129 7.31 -14.84 4.76
CA THR A 129 8.17 -15.52 3.79
C THR A 129 9.27 -16.33 4.47
N GLN A 130 9.97 -15.71 5.43
CA GLN A 130 11.05 -16.36 6.19
C GLN A 130 10.50 -17.50 7.06
N LYS A 131 9.39 -17.25 7.76
CA LYS A 131 8.76 -18.22 8.66
C LYS A 131 8.25 -19.47 7.96
N LEU A 132 7.66 -19.31 6.77
CA LEU A 132 7.00 -20.41 6.05
C LEU A 132 7.90 -21.05 4.98
N GLY A 133 9.09 -20.50 4.72
CA GLY A 133 9.99 -20.99 3.68
C GLY A 133 9.43 -20.87 2.26
N LYS A 134 8.42 -20.04 2.04
CA LYS A 134 7.78 -19.80 0.74
C LYS A 134 7.49 -18.31 0.56
N LYS A 135 7.57 -17.78 -0.67
CA LYS A 135 7.33 -16.36 -0.93
C LYS A 135 5.89 -15.97 -0.58
N ILE A 136 5.73 -15.05 0.36
CA ILE A 136 4.50 -14.34 0.65
C ILE A 136 4.70 -12.89 0.17
N GLU A 137 3.86 -12.46 -0.75
CA GLU A 137 3.99 -11.12 -1.35
C GLU A 137 2.66 -10.40 -1.60
N MET A 138 1.54 -11.05 -1.27
CA MET A 138 0.19 -10.52 -1.43
C MET A 138 -0.55 -10.52 -0.11
N VAL A 139 -1.44 -9.55 0.07
CA VAL A 139 -2.24 -9.33 1.28
C VAL A 139 -3.72 -9.59 1.02
N MET A 140 -4.44 -10.00 2.05
CA MET A 140 -5.90 -10.09 2.01
C MET A 140 -6.50 -8.84 2.64
N MET A 141 -7.52 -8.26 2.01
CA MET A 141 -8.27 -7.16 2.60
C MET A 141 -9.69 -7.60 2.94
N VAL A 142 -10.15 -7.19 4.11
CA VAL A 142 -11.53 -7.34 4.56
C VAL A 142 -12.10 -5.94 4.78
N TYR A 143 -13.10 -5.60 3.98
CA TYR A 143 -13.82 -4.34 4.06
C TYR A 143 -15.13 -4.60 4.77
N ASP A 144 -15.20 -4.19 6.03
CA ASP A 144 -16.43 -4.16 6.79
C ASP A 144 -17.20 -2.89 6.44
N CYS A 145 -18.25 -3.07 5.65
CA CYS A 145 -19.13 -2.02 5.19
C CYS A 145 -20.41 -1.91 6.03
N GLU A 146 -20.48 -2.56 7.20
CA GLU A 146 -21.57 -2.30 8.15
C GLU A 146 -21.61 -0.80 8.48
N GLY A 147 -22.80 -0.20 8.50
CA GLY A 147 -22.96 1.23 8.79
C GLY A 147 -22.47 2.20 7.71
N LEU A 148 -22.04 1.71 6.53
CA LEU A 148 -21.77 2.57 5.37
C LEU A 148 -23.05 3.38 4.99
N GLY A 149 -23.02 4.69 5.21
CA GLY A 149 -24.10 5.61 4.83
C GLY A 149 -23.63 6.87 4.10
N LEU A 150 -24.59 7.79 3.84
CA LEU A 150 -24.37 9.03 3.07
C LEU A 150 -23.25 9.93 3.61
N LYS A 151 -22.94 9.86 4.92
CA LYS A 151 -21.83 10.60 5.52
C LYS A 151 -20.48 10.29 4.86
N HIS A 152 -20.30 9.07 4.32
CA HIS A 152 -19.07 8.64 3.66
C HIS A 152 -18.98 9.10 2.20
N LEU A 153 -20.12 9.45 1.57
CA LEU A 153 -20.18 9.91 0.20
C LEU A 153 -19.96 11.42 0.06
N TRP A 154 -19.50 12.08 1.13
CA TRP A 154 -19.11 13.48 1.07
C TRP A 154 -17.96 13.67 0.08
N LYS A 155 -18.15 14.53 -0.93
CA LYS A 155 -17.25 14.65 -2.08
C LYS A 155 -15.74 14.73 -1.72
N PRO A 156 -15.29 15.59 -0.79
CA PRO A 156 -13.88 15.63 -0.38
C PRO A 156 -13.35 14.31 0.20
N ALA A 157 -14.19 13.54 0.89
CA ALA A 157 -13.81 12.21 1.38
C ALA A 157 -13.67 11.21 0.24
N VAL A 158 -14.61 11.22 -0.71
CA VAL A 158 -14.55 10.35 -1.90
C VAL A 158 -13.33 10.68 -2.76
N GLU A 159 -13.04 11.95 -2.98
CA GLU A 159 -11.86 12.40 -3.73
C GLU A 159 -10.56 11.98 -3.03
N THR A 160 -10.47 12.21 -1.71
CA THR A 160 -9.30 11.79 -0.92
C THR A 160 -9.11 10.27 -0.97
N TYR A 161 -10.19 9.50 -0.87
CA TYR A 161 -10.13 8.05 -0.94
C TYR A 161 -9.74 7.56 -2.35
N GLY A 162 -10.22 8.22 -3.40
CA GLY A 162 -9.80 7.97 -4.78
C GLY A 162 -8.29 8.20 -4.97
N GLU A 163 -7.76 9.29 -4.43
CA GLU A 163 -6.31 9.55 -4.45
C GLU A 163 -5.51 8.47 -3.71
N LEU A 164 -6.04 7.96 -2.58
CA LEU A 164 -5.41 6.84 -1.85
C LEU A 164 -5.38 5.57 -2.70
N LEU A 165 -6.48 5.23 -3.37
CA LEU A 165 -6.55 4.07 -4.25
C LEU A 165 -5.58 4.19 -5.43
N SER A 166 -5.57 5.35 -6.11
CA SER A 166 -4.62 5.59 -7.21
C SER A 166 -3.17 5.48 -6.73
N MET A 167 -2.88 5.98 -5.53
CA MET A 167 -1.57 5.82 -4.92
C MET A 167 -1.23 4.34 -4.71
N PHE A 168 -2.14 3.52 -4.17
CA PHE A 168 -1.89 2.11 -3.95
C PHE A 168 -1.64 1.35 -5.26
N GLU A 169 -2.44 1.59 -6.29
CA GLU A 169 -2.29 0.94 -7.60
C GLU A 169 -0.97 1.31 -8.29
N GLU A 170 -0.51 2.55 -8.12
CA GLU A 170 0.73 3.03 -8.71
C GLU A 170 1.99 2.53 -8.00
N ASN A 171 1.94 2.38 -6.66
CA ASN A 171 3.12 2.10 -5.83
C ASN A 171 3.23 0.63 -5.38
N TYR A 172 2.10 -0.09 -5.29
CA TYR A 172 2.03 -1.46 -4.78
C TYR A 172 1.34 -2.40 -5.78
N PRO A 173 1.83 -2.49 -7.04
CA PRO A 173 1.25 -3.39 -8.03
C PRO A 173 1.25 -4.83 -7.53
N GLU A 174 0.25 -5.61 -7.96
CA GLU A 174 0.21 -7.06 -7.75
C GLU A 174 0.40 -7.48 -6.28
N SER A 175 -0.08 -6.63 -5.35
CA SER A 175 0.09 -6.85 -3.91
C SER A 175 -1.22 -7.19 -3.19
N LEU A 176 -2.38 -7.02 -3.84
CA LEU A 176 -3.68 -7.45 -3.33
C LEU A 176 -3.98 -8.88 -3.79
N LYS A 177 -4.18 -9.80 -2.85
CA LYS A 177 -4.56 -11.19 -3.12
C LYS A 177 -6.05 -11.31 -3.40
N ARG A 178 -6.87 -10.83 -2.46
CA ARG A 178 -8.33 -10.83 -2.48
C ARG A 178 -8.84 -9.70 -1.59
N LEU A 179 -9.97 -9.12 -1.97
CA LEU A 179 -10.73 -8.18 -1.16
C LEU A 179 -12.11 -8.79 -0.91
N PHE A 180 -12.49 -8.91 0.36
CA PHE A 180 -13.82 -9.33 0.78
C PHE A 180 -14.58 -8.12 1.28
N ILE A 181 -15.80 -7.91 0.77
CA ILE A 181 -16.73 -6.92 1.31
C ILE A 181 -17.72 -7.67 2.19
N ILE A 182 -17.75 -7.31 3.46
CA ILE A 182 -18.65 -7.89 4.46
C ILE A 182 -19.59 -6.81 5.02
N LYS A 183 -20.58 -7.28 5.77
CA LYS A 183 -21.50 -6.45 6.57
C LYS A 183 -21.32 -6.81 8.03
#